data_AF-A0A937XJS9-F1
#
_entry.id   AF-A0A937XJS9-F1
#
_cell.length_a   1.000
_cell.length_b   1.000
_cell.length_c   1.000
_cell.angle_alpha   90.00
_cell.angle_beta   90.00
_cell.angle_gamma   90.00
#
_symmetry.space_group_name_H-M   'P 1'
#
loop_
_entity.id
_entity.type
_entity.pdbx_description
1 polymer ?
#
loop_
_entity_poly.entity_id
_entity_poly.type
_entity_poly.pdbx_seq_one_letter_code
_entity_poly.pdbx_strand_id
1 'polypeptide(L)'
;MPRLSSFHNDYAPHGFEALAININESMDSIVKPWARQNTNMYLRDPGTVWAAYRHSGGLPTNYVIDTAGIVRYWGEGFNESAIRAVIEQYLPDKIEHDVGVARLLAPTGSMDSGTVVTPACSLRNYRSNVETYPVRMRVGAGYDTTVTVTNHQPGQTVYVQFPQWTAPARGSFAVTCSTELTTDDISSNDVARTTLTVNVDDIAVTAILVPLDTVELDRGYAPAVEVKNLGTVADMARVRFYVSDFYFDSVRVALQPGKTDTAFFDIWTPATLGTFPVRCSSATLKTDLVTDNNQLTKSVYVVPAGFEEQPMGNARFTLFGSSQNPARTQATIRYSLAQASPVDLRVFSTTGELVRVLESGSRESGLHQVVWDGRDQLGRPVGRGTWFCRMTAGGYQAVSKLTTIE
;
A
#
# COMPACT_ATOMS: atom_id res chain seq x y z
N MET A 1 -46.92 -21.08 30.20
CA MET A 1 -46.75 -19.68 30.66
C MET A 1 -45.99 -18.83 29.64
N PRO A 2 -46.48 -18.69 28.39
CA PRO A 2 -45.63 -18.15 27.30
C PRO A 2 -45.06 -16.76 27.58
N ARG A 3 -45.82 -15.90 28.28
CA ARG A 3 -45.42 -14.52 28.58
C ARG A 3 -44.34 -14.39 29.65
N LEU A 4 -44.42 -15.16 30.73
CA LEU A 4 -43.38 -15.13 31.79
C LEU A 4 -42.06 -15.75 31.28
N SER A 5 -42.14 -16.78 30.45
CA SER A 5 -40.97 -17.40 29.82
C SER A 5 -40.30 -16.47 28.79
N SER A 6 -41.08 -15.77 27.96
CA SER A 6 -40.56 -14.71 27.08
C SER A 6 -39.88 -13.60 27.90
N PHE A 7 -40.55 -13.16 28.97
CA PHE A 7 -40.04 -12.11 29.84
C PHE A 7 -38.75 -12.50 30.57
N HIS A 8 -38.64 -13.74 31.05
CA HIS A 8 -37.40 -14.27 31.62
C HIS A 8 -36.27 -14.27 30.58
N ASN A 9 -36.53 -14.74 29.35
CA ASN A 9 -35.51 -14.76 28.30
C ASN A 9 -34.99 -13.35 27.92
N ASP A 10 -35.86 -12.34 27.98
CA ASP A 10 -35.50 -10.96 27.66
C ASP A 10 -34.53 -10.35 28.69
N TYR A 11 -34.65 -10.70 29.98
CA TYR A 11 -33.96 -9.97 31.07
C TYR A 11 -33.03 -10.83 31.93
N ALA A 12 -33.10 -12.16 31.87
CA ALA A 12 -32.18 -13.06 32.57
C ALA A 12 -30.69 -12.87 32.19
N PRO A 13 -30.32 -12.58 30.91
CA PRO A 13 -28.93 -12.27 30.56
C PRO A 13 -28.38 -11.02 31.26
N HIS A 14 -29.27 -10.12 31.70
CA HIS A 14 -28.94 -8.92 32.47
C HIS A 14 -29.05 -9.15 33.99
N GLY A 15 -29.27 -10.40 34.41
CA GLY A 15 -29.36 -10.85 35.79
C GLY A 15 -30.65 -10.47 36.52
N PHE A 16 -31.72 -10.16 35.80
CA PHE A 16 -33.07 -10.03 36.35
C PHE A 16 -33.84 -11.34 36.26
N GLU A 17 -34.53 -11.72 37.31
CA GLU A 17 -35.33 -12.95 37.35
C GLU A 17 -36.79 -12.64 37.70
N ALA A 18 -37.70 -13.08 36.82
CA ALA A 18 -39.14 -12.95 37.02
C ALA A 18 -39.75 -14.24 37.57
N LEU A 19 -40.48 -14.13 38.68
CA LEU A 19 -41.09 -15.26 39.39
C LEU A 19 -42.61 -15.08 39.49
N ALA A 20 -43.34 -16.18 39.50
CA ALA A 20 -44.76 -16.21 39.81
C ALA A 20 -45.01 -17.20 40.95
N ILE A 21 -45.67 -16.76 42.02
CA ILE A 21 -45.99 -17.61 43.18
C ILE A 21 -47.51 -17.66 43.39
N ASN A 22 -47.95 -18.72 44.07
CA ASN A 22 -49.33 -18.84 44.51
C ASN A 22 -49.54 -17.96 45.77
N ILE A 23 -50.61 -17.17 45.83
CA ILE A 23 -50.92 -16.27 46.97
C ILE A 23 -51.10 -16.97 48.32
N ASN A 24 -51.22 -18.30 48.35
CA ASN A 24 -51.24 -19.06 49.59
C ASN A 24 -49.84 -19.31 50.19
N GLU A 25 -48.77 -18.87 49.52
CA GLU A 25 -47.39 -19.04 49.98
C GLU A 25 -46.83 -17.75 50.59
N SER A 26 -46.10 -17.88 51.70
CA SER A 26 -45.60 -16.73 52.47
C SER A 26 -44.28 -16.17 51.91
N MET A 27 -44.24 -14.85 51.74
CA MET A 27 -43.10 -14.07 51.23
C MET A 27 -41.80 -14.32 51.99
N ASP A 28 -41.84 -14.21 53.32
CA ASP A 28 -40.62 -14.25 54.14
C ASP A 28 -40.14 -15.69 54.40
N SER A 29 -41.05 -16.66 54.40
CA SER A 29 -40.73 -18.04 54.76
C SER A 29 -40.48 -18.95 53.56
N ILE A 30 -40.97 -18.60 52.37
CA ILE A 30 -40.85 -19.43 51.17
C ILE A 30 -40.10 -18.67 50.08
N VAL A 31 -40.54 -17.48 49.71
CA VAL A 31 -40.03 -16.77 48.52
C VAL A 31 -38.59 -16.27 48.69
N LYS A 32 -38.31 -15.51 49.76
CA LYS A 32 -36.95 -14.97 50.00
C LYS A 32 -35.89 -16.05 50.22
N PRO A 33 -36.14 -17.12 51.00
CA PRO A 33 -35.17 -18.22 51.13
C PRO A 33 -34.92 -18.94 49.81
N TRP A 34 -35.95 -19.12 48.98
CA TRP A 34 -35.85 -19.87 47.74
C TRP A 34 -35.16 -19.08 46.62
N ALA A 35 -35.43 -17.77 46.52
CA ALA A 35 -34.71 -16.84 45.63
C ALA A 35 -33.19 -16.80 45.92
N ARG A 36 -32.78 -17.09 47.15
CA ARG A 36 -31.36 -17.20 47.53
C ARG A 36 -30.73 -18.53 47.12
N GLN A 37 -31.52 -19.56 46.83
CA GLN A 37 -31.05 -20.93 46.63
C GLN A 37 -31.04 -21.38 45.17
N ASN A 38 -31.84 -20.77 44.28
CA ASN A 38 -32.03 -21.24 42.91
C ASN A 38 -31.86 -20.09 41.92
N THR A 39 -30.70 -20.03 41.24
CA THR A 39 -30.39 -19.12 40.12
C THR A 39 -30.64 -19.74 38.74
N ASN A 40 -31.50 -20.77 38.64
CA ASN A 40 -31.88 -21.32 37.33
C ASN A 40 -33.27 -21.94 37.31
N MET A 41 -34.12 -21.30 36.47
CA MET A 41 -35.34 -21.74 35.77
C MET A 41 -36.23 -22.77 36.46
N TYR A 42 -37.52 -22.46 36.67
CA TYR A 42 -38.69 -23.23 36.18
C TYR A 42 -39.94 -22.33 36.21
N LEU A 43 -40.89 -22.36 35.25
CA LEU A 43 -41.78 -23.49 34.96
C LEU A 43 -42.13 -23.64 33.47
N ARG A 44 -42.01 -24.87 32.95
CA ARG A 44 -42.46 -25.30 31.61
C ARG A 44 -43.90 -25.89 31.69
N ASP A 45 -44.80 -25.21 30.99
CA ASP A 45 -46.11 -25.51 30.32
C ASP A 45 -46.86 -26.87 30.51
N PRO A 46 -48.22 -26.97 30.35
CA PRO A 46 -48.95 -26.63 29.10
C PRO A 46 -50.38 -26.06 29.29
N GLY A 47 -50.56 -24.77 29.06
CA GLY A 47 -51.83 -24.22 28.54
C GLY A 47 -53.15 -24.31 29.35
N THR A 48 -53.20 -24.88 30.55
CA THR A 48 -54.47 -25.12 31.30
C THR A 48 -54.60 -24.35 32.62
N VAL A 49 -53.52 -23.78 33.14
CA VAL A 49 -53.42 -23.41 34.56
C VAL A 49 -54.13 -22.09 34.93
N TRP A 50 -54.33 -21.18 33.98
CA TRP A 50 -55.02 -19.91 34.27
C TRP A 50 -56.53 -20.08 34.55
N ALA A 51 -57.16 -21.12 34.01
CA ALA A 51 -58.57 -21.41 34.28
C ALA A 51 -58.78 -22.02 35.69
N ALA A 52 -57.81 -22.76 36.21
CA ALA A 52 -57.88 -23.35 37.55
C ALA A 52 -57.78 -22.31 38.68
N TYR A 53 -56.93 -21.28 38.53
CA TYR A 53 -56.76 -20.23 39.55
C TYR A 53 -58.01 -19.35 39.75
N ARG A 54 -58.77 -19.09 38.68
CA ARG A 54 -60.05 -18.34 38.78
C ARG A 54 -61.14 -19.11 39.53
N HIS A 55 -61.15 -20.45 39.49
CA HIS A 55 -62.21 -21.25 40.10
C HIS A 55 -62.18 -21.27 41.64
N SER A 56 -61.07 -20.83 42.26
CA SER A 56 -60.93 -20.67 43.71
C SER A 56 -60.64 -19.23 44.15
N GLY A 57 -60.80 -18.24 43.26
CA GLY A 57 -60.69 -16.81 43.56
C GLY A 57 -59.28 -16.27 43.81
N GLY A 58 -58.22 -17.07 43.62
CA GLY A 58 -56.84 -16.64 43.87
C GLY A 58 -56.12 -16.16 42.62
N LEU A 59 -55.56 -14.95 42.65
CA LEU A 59 -54.69 -14.42 41.60
C LEU A 59 -53.22 -14.66 41.98
N PRO A 60 -52.37 -15.23 41.11
CA PRO A 60 -50.95 -15.42 41.43
C PRO A 60 -50.23 -14.08 41.58
N THR A 61 -49.30 -13.97 42.53
CA THR A 61 -48.46 -12.77 42.70
C THR A 61 -47.17 -12.95 41.93
N ASN A 62 -46.82 -11.96 41.09
CA ASN A 62 -45.58 -11.95 40.31
C ASN A 62 -44.54 -11.07 40.98
N TYR A 63 -43.28 -11.46 40.88
CA TYR A 63 -42.12 -10.76 41.43
C TYR A 63 -41.04 -10.58 40.38
N VAL A 64 -40.26 -9.52 40.53
CA VAL A 64 -39.01 -9.33 39.81
C VAL A 64 -37.91 -9.13 40.82
N ILE A 65 -36.84 -9.90 40.68
CA ILE A 65 -35.65 -9.83 41.52
C ILE A 65 -34.49 -9.32 40.66
N ASP A 66 -33.76 -8.34 41.17
CA ASP A 66 -32.57 -7.81 40.50
C ASP A 66 -31.30 -8.64 40.76
N THR A 67 -30.19 -8.22 40.17
CA THR A 67 -28.87 -8.86 40.30
C THR A 67 -28.34 -8.90 41.73
N ALA A 68 -28.85 -8.07 42.64
CA ALA A 68 -28.50 -8.03 44.05
C ALA A 68 -29.42 -8.88 44.92
N GLY A 69 -30.38 -9.61 44.33
CA GLY A 69 -31.36 -10.42 45.05
C GLY A 69 -32.48 -9.60 45.70
N ILE A 70 -32.68 -8.35 45.29
CA ILE A 70 -33.68 -7.42 45.82
C ILE A 70 -34.94 -7.49 44.95
N VAL A 71 -36.09 -7.61 45.60
CA VAL A 71 -37.39 -7.53 44.92
C VAL A 71 -37.63 -6.09 44.46
N ARG A 72 -37.69 -5.88 43.14
CA ARG A 72 -37.97 -4.58 42.51
C ARG A 72 -39.43 -4.38 42.15
N TYR A 73 -40.14 -5.47 41.87
CA TYR A 73 -41.57 -5.45 41.56
C TYR A 73 -42.29 -6.55 42.33
N TRP A 74 -43.52 -6.27 42.78
CA TRP A 74 -44.49 -7.28 43.19
C TRP A 74 -45.92 -6.85 42.83
N GLY A 75 -46.78 -7.80 42.43
CA GLY A 75 -48.17 -7.50 42.12
C GLY A 75 -49.02 -8.73 41.77
N GLU A 76 -50.33 -8.65 42.04
CA GLU A 76 -51.28 -9.71 41.67
C GLU A 76 -51.59 -9.70 40.17
N GLY A 77 -51.57 -10.89 39.55
CA GLY A 77 -51.73 -11.03 38.11
C GLY A 77 -50.52 -10.56 37.31
N PHE A 78 -50.43 -10.96 36.05
CA PHE A 78 -49.29 -10.63 35.18
C PHE A 78 -49.55 -9.34 34.40
N ASN A 79 -48.94 -8.24 34.80
CA ASN A 79 -48.98 -6.95 34.10
C ASN A 79 -47.62 -6.65 33.45
N GLU A 80 -47.44 -7.12 32.21
CA GLU A 80 -46.16 -7.05 31.51
C GLU A 80 -45.59 -5.62 31.43
N SER A 81 -46.41 -4.63 31.09
CA SER A 81 -45.97 -3.24 30.94
C SER A 81 -45.44 -2.64 32.23
N ALA A 82 -46.08 -2.93 33.37
CA ALA A 82 -45.63 -2.46 34.68
C ALA A 82 -44.32 -3.15 35.12
N ILE A 83 -44.20 -4.46 34.83
CA ILE A 83 -43.02 -5.26 35.18
C ILE A 83 -41.81 -4.81 34.33
N ARG A 84 -41.97 -4.58 33.03
CA ARG A 84 -40.91 -4.05 32.14
C ARG A 84 -40.42 -2.68 32.61
N ALA A 85 -41.35 -1.77 32.89
CA ALA A 85 -41.01 -0.41 33.33
C ALA A 85 -40.17 -0.39 34.62
N VAL A 86 -40.36 -1.35 35.52
CA VAL A 86 -39.54 -1.48 36.73
C VAL A 86 -38.16 -2.04 36.41
N ILE A 87 -38.04 -3.11 35.61
CA ILE A 87 -36.72 -3.67 35.26
C ILE A 87 -35.82 -2.65 34.57
N GLU A 88 -36.39 -1.90 33.63
CA GLU A 88 -35.68 -0.89 32.85
C GLU A 88 -35.05 0.21 33.72
N GLN A 89 -35.56 0.46 34.94
CA GLN A 89 -34.96 1.42 35.88
C GLN A 89 -33.65 0.93 36.54
N TYR A 90 -33.37 -0.37 36.49
CA TYR A 90 -32.28 -1.00 37.22
C TYR A 90 -31.30 -1.77 36.32
N LEU A 91 -31.53 -1.80 35.01
CA LEU A 91 -30.52 -2.22 34.05
C LEU A 91 -29.36 -1.21 34.06
N PRO A 92 -28.10 -1.63 33.86
CA PRO A 92 -27.06 -0.68 33.43
C PRO A 92 -27.62 0.09 32.23
N ASP A 93 -27.44 1.42 32.20
CA ASP A 93 -28.14 2.36 31.32
C ASP A 93 -28.59 1.69 30.03
N LYS A 94 -29.91 1.66 29.81
CA LYS A 94 -30.51 1.01 28.65
C LYS A 94 -29.77 1.53 27.41
N ILE A 95 -29.08 0.65 26.70
CA ILE A 95 -28.35 0.98 25.48
C ILE A 95 -29.41 1.26 24.41
N GLU A 96 -29.75 2.52 24.24
CA GLU A 96 -30.80 3.01 23.35
C GLU A 96 -30.22 3.52 22.02
N HIS A 97 -29.00 4.04 22.04
CA HIS A 97 -28.34 4.70 20.93
C HIS A 97 -26.99 4.01 20.64
N ASP A 98 -26.86 3.36 19.48
CA ASP A 98 -25.61 2.66 19.08
C ASP A 98 -25.50 2.61 17.55
N VAL A 99 -24.60 3.44 17.02
CA VAL A 99 -24.26 3.52 15.60
C VAL A 99 -22.76 3.40 15.40
N GLY A 100 -22.35 2.39 14.64
CA GLY A 100 -20.93 2.10 14.43
C GLY A 100 -20.51 2.12 12.97
N VAL A 101 -19.20 2.26 12.77
CA VAL A 101 -18.59 2.09 11.44
C VAL A 101 -18.39 0.60 11.19
N ALA A 102 -19.24 0.02 10.34
CA ALA A 102 -19.18 -1.40 10.01
C ALA A 102 -17.96 -1.74 9.14
N ARG A 103 -17.59 -0.88 8.18
CA ARG A 103 -16.43 -1.10 7.30
C ARG A 103 -15.93 0.17 6.62
N LEU A 104 -14.61 0.29 6.50
CA LEU A 104 -13.95 1.20 5.55
C LEU A 104 -13.92 0.57 4.15
N LEU A 105 -14.48 1.25 3.16
CA LEU A 105 -14.60 0.74 1.78
C LEU A 105 -13.52 1.34 0.88
N ALA A 106 -13.27 2.64 1.00
CA ALA A 106 -12.23 3.33 0.25
C ALA A 106 -11.75 4.60 0.99
N PRO A 107 -10.49 5.00 0.84
CA PRO A 107 -9.39 4.23 0.25
C PRO A 107 -8.87 3.14 1.22
N THR A 108 -8.41 1.99 0.69
CA THR A 108 -7.79 0.91 1.47
C THR A 108 -6.60 0.30 0.73
N GLY A 109 -5.63 -0.29 1.44
CA GLY A 109 -4.51 -1.00 0.83
C GLY A 109 -3.44 -0.07 0.26
N SER A 110 -3.14 -0.21 -1.04
CA SER A 110 -2.16 0.62 -1.74
C SER A 110 -2.71 1.18 -3.04
N MET A 111 -2.27 2.39 -3.41
CA MET A 111 -2.61 3.02 -4.68
C MET A 111 -1.49 3.94 -5.18
N ASP A 112 -1.59 4.35 -6.44
CA ASP A 112 -0.60 5.20 -7.07
C ASP A 112 -0.88 6.68 -6.73
N SER A 113 0.17 7.49 -6.60
CA SER A 113 0.04 8.94 -6.39
C SER A 113 -0.73 9.57 -7.55
N GLY A 114 -1.58 10.56 -7.27
CA GLY A 114 -2.45 11.18 -8.26
C GLY A 114 -3.77 10.48 -8.48
N THR A 115 -3.94 9.25 -7.97
CA THR A 115 -5.22 8.55 -8.06
C THR A 115 -6.30 9.36 -7.36
N VAL A 116 -7.37 9.66 -8.09
CA VAL A 116 -8.58 10.29 -7.53
C VAL A 116 -9.50 9.19 -7.01
N VAL A 117 -9.83 9.25 -5.72
CA VAL A 117 -10.71 8.29 -5.05
C VAL A 117 -11.84 9.04 -4.37
N THR A 118 -13.04 8.46 -4.39
CA THR A 118 -14.16 8.89 -3.54
C THR A 118 -14.09 8.08 -2.25
N PRO A 119 -13.70 8.67 -1.10
CA PRO A 119 -13.66 7.93 0.16
C PRO A 119 -15.07 7.46 0.52
N ALA A 120 -15.16 6.29 1.13
CA ALA A 120 -16.44 5.67 1.45
C ALA A 120 -16.35 4.69 2.62
N CYS A 121 -17.45 4.56 3.35
CA CYS A 121 -17.62 3.60 4.43
C CYS A 121 -19.04 3.04 4.45
N SER A 122 -19.23 1.92 5.13
CA SER A 122 -20.55 1.43 5.54
C SER A 122 -20.72 1.59 7.04
N LEU A 123 -21.92 1.98 7.44
CA LEU A 123 -22.32 2.25 8.82
C LEU A 123 -23.49 1.34 9.18
N ARG A 124 -23.65 1.03 10.46
CA ARG A 124 -24.76 0.23 10.94
C ARG A 124 -25.36 0.84 12.19
N ASN A 125 -26.69 0.91 12.23
CA ASN A 125 -27.44 1.19 13.44
C ASN A 125 -27.76 -0.15 14.11
N TYR A 126 -27.30 -0.34 15.34
CA TYR A 126 -27.39 -1.59 16.06
C TYR A 126 -28.56 -1.64 17.05
N ARG A 127 -29.29 -0.53 17.24
CA ARG A 127 -30.39 -0.44 18.23
C ARG A 127 -31.67 0.10 17.61
N SER A 128 -32.67 0.28 18.47
CA SER A 128 -34.08 0.50 18.10
C SER A 128 -34.45 1.94 17.76
N ASN A 129 -33.56 2.89 18.03
CA ASN A 129 -33.81 4.30 17.75
C ASN A 129 -33.45 4.66 16.31
N VAL A 130 -34.19 5.60 15.73
CA VAL A 130 -33.85 6.18 14.42
C VAL A 130 -32.83 7.29 14.66
N GLU A 131 -31.67 7.19 14.00
CA GLU A 131 -30.53 8.06 14.34
C GLU A 131 -30.21 9.07 13.24
N THR A 132 -29.71 10.23 13.67
CA THR A 132 -29.16 11.27 12.80
C THR A 132 -27.87 11.79 13.42
N TYR A 133 -26.76 11.64 12.71
CA TYR A 133 -25.44 11.90 13.28
C TYR A 133 -24.40 12.26 12.20
N PRO A 134 -23.35 13.01 12.57
CA PRO A 134 -22.22 13.26 11.70
C PRO A 134 -21.34 12.01 11.58
N VAL A 135 -20.75 11.85 10.40
CA VAL A 135 -19.75 10.82 10.11
C VAL A 135 -18.53 11.53 9.55
N ARG A 136 -17.39 11.36 10.20
CA ARG A 136 -16.14 12.03 9.83
C ARG A 136 -15.17 11.07 9.17
N MET A 137 -14.64 11.45 8.02
CA MET A 137 -13.58 10.75 7.32
C MET A 137 -12.28 11.56 7.41
N ARG A 138 -11.19 10.89 7.79
CA ARG A 138 -9.84 11.45 7.81
C ARG A 138 -8.88 10.59 6.99
N VAL A 139 -8.09 11.23 6.12
CA VAL A 139 -7.02 10.59 5.35
C VAL A 139 -5.74 11.40 5.53
N GLY A 140 -4.80 10.86 6.31
CA GLY A 140 -3.60 11.56 6.72
C GLY A 140 -3.90 12.87 7.45
N ALA A 141 -2.98 13.83 7.35
CA ALA A 141 -3.14 15.15 7.96
C ALA A 141 -3.91 16.16 7.07
N GLY A 142 -4.09 15.86 5.78
CA GLY A 142 -4.57 16.82 4.78
C GLY A 142 -6.04 16.71 4.39
N TYR A 143 -6.73 15.64 4.80
CA TYR A 143 -8.15 15.42 4.50
C TYR A 143 -8.90 15.10 5.79
N ASP A 144 -9.84 15.97 6.18
CA ASP A 144 -10.76 15.82 7.30
C ASP A 144 -12.11 16.37 6.82
N THR A 145 -13.12 15.52 6.67
CA THR A 145 -14.42 15.91 6.11
C THR A 145 -15.53 15.14 6.79
N THR A 146 -16.67 15.81 6.96
CA THR A 146 -17.85 15.26 7.62
C THR A 146 -19.04 15.22 6.66
N VAL A 147 -19.82 14.13 6.72
CA VAL A 147 -21.11 13.98 6.05
C VAL A 147 -22.14 13.58 7.11
N THR A 148 -23.33 14.18 7.07
CA THR A 148 -24.41 13.85 8.00
C THR A 148 -25.27 12.72 7.44
N VAL A 149 -25.47 11.68 8.24
CA VAL A 149 -26.46 10.64 7.98
C VAL A 149 -27.75 11.03 8.69
N THR A 150 -28.87 10.97 7.99
CA THR A 150 -30.20 11.26 8.53
C THR A 150 -31.11 10.05 8.42
N ASN A 151 -32.08 9.94 9.33
CA ASN A 151 -33.11 8.90 9.30
C ASN A 151 -32.56 7.45 9.21
N HIS A 152 -31.44 7.16 9.88
CA HIS A 152 -30.82 5.84 9.84
C HIS A 152 -31.65 4.84 10.65
N GLN A 153 -32.33 3.93 9.95
CA GLN A 153 -33.30 3.02 10.58
C GLN A 153 -32.60 1.95 11.45
N PRO A 154 -33.28 1.46 12.50
CA PRO A 154 -32.83 0.33 13.32
C PRO A 154 -32.40 -0.89 12.51
N GLY A 155 -31.23 -1.46 12.82
CA GLY A 155 -30.68 -2.65 12.16
C GLY A 155 -30.21 -2.42 10.72
N GLN A 156 -30.40 -1.23 10.16
CA GLN A 156 -30.03 -0.90 8.79
C GLN A 156 -28.52 -0.78 8.65
N THR A 157 -28.01 -1.11 7.45
CA THR A 157 -26.66 -0.74 7.02
C THR A 157 -26.78 0.30 5.90
N VAL A 158 -26.08 1.43 6.05
CA VAL A 158 -26.05 2.51 5.07
C VAL A 158 -24.64 2.71 4.53
N TYR A 159 -24.54 3.20 3.30
CA TYR A 159 -23.29 3.49 2.61
C TYR A 159 -23.14 4.99 2.47
N VAL A 160 -21.98 5.51 2.90
CA VAL A 160 -21.68 6.95 2.86
C VAL A 160 -20.47 7.17 1.98
N GLN A 161 -20.58 8.17 1.11
CA GLN A 161 -19.49 8.68 0.26
C GLN A 161 -19.13 10.09 0.69
N PHE A 162 -17.85 10.43 0.53
CA PHE A 162 -17.29 11.72 0.87
C PHE A 162 -16.77 12.43 -0.39
N PRO A 163 -16.52 13.75 -0.35
CA PRO A 163 -15.90 14.47 -1.45
C PRO A 163 -14.61 13.80 -1.95
N GLN A 164 -14.35 13.90 -3.25
CA GLN A 164 -13.20 13.26 -3.85
C GLN A 164 -11.89 13.71 -3.20
N TRP A 165 -10.98 12.75 -3.04
CA TRP A 165 -9.64 12.93 -2.53
C TRP A 165 -8.63 12.45 -3.57
N THR A 166 -7.61 13.25 -3.82
CA THR A 166 -6.51 12.89 -4.73
C THR A 166 -5.31 12.47 -3.90
N ALA A 167 -4.81 11.26 -4.16
CA ALA A 167 -3.65 10.73 -3.47
C ALA A 167 -2.43 11.65 -3.68
N PRO A 168 -1.80 12.19 -2.61
CA PRO A 168 -0.65 13.08 -2.73
C PRO A 168 0.63 12.28 -3.06
N ALA A 169 1.80 12.90 -2.93
CA ALA A 169 3.09 12.21 -3.09
C ALA A 169 3.29 11.08 -2.06
N ARG A 170 4.29 10.22 -2.30
CA ARG A 170 4.61 9.00 -1.54
C ARG A 170 4.36 9.11 -0.04
N GLY A 171 3.77 8.07 0.54
CA GLY A 171 3.67 7.99 1.99
C GLY A 171 2.70 6.92 2.49
N SER A 172 2.75 6.72 3.80
CA SER A 172 1.75 5.94 4.53
C SER A 172 0.76 6.90 5.18
N PHE A 173 -0.52 6.74 4.87
CA PHE A 173 -1.60 7.60 5.33
C PHE A 173 -2.52 6.79 6.23
N ALA A 174 -2.71 7.27 7.46
CA ALA A 174 -3.77 6.74 8.32
C ALA A 174 -5.12 7.14 7.74
N VAL A 175 -6.01 6.16 7.56
CA VAL A 175 -7.40 6.36 7.13
C VAL A 175 -8.29 6.03 8.32
N THR A 176 -9.11 6.97 8.74
CA THR A 176 -10.03 6.81 9.86
C THR A 176 -11.41 7.26 9.45
N CYS A 177 -12.43 6.47 9.75
CA CYS A 177 -13.82 6.91 9.71
C CYS A 177 -14.41 6.76 11.10
N SER A 178 -15.17 7.76 11.55
CA SER A 178 -15.84 7.75 12.84
C SER A 178 -17.29 8.21 12.74
N THR A 179 -18.17 7.56 13.50
CA THR A 179 -19.48 8.12 13.88
C THR A 179 -19.28 9.14 15.01
N GLU A 180 -20.09 10.20 15.04
CA GLU A 180 -20.02 11.27 16.05
C GLU A 180 -21.39 11.50 16.70
N LEU A 181 -22.11 10.43 17.05
CA LEU A 181 -23.37 10.51 17.78
C LEU A 181 -23.05 10.82 19.25
N THR A 182 -23.48 12.00 19.73
CA THR A 182 -23.13 12.49 21.08
C THR A 182 -23.77 11.70 22.22
N THR A 183 -24.83 10.94 21.91
CA THR A 183 -25.56 10.09 22.84
C THR A 183 -25.26 8.61 22.61
N ASP A 184 -24.19 8.26 21.88
CA ASP A 184 -23.86 6.86 21.63
C ASP A 184 -23.43 6.15 22.92
N ASP A 185 -24.09 5.04 23.21
CA ASP A 185 -23.90 4.25 24.41
C ASP A 185 -22.71 3.26 24.27
N ILE A 186 -22.30 2.89 23.05
CA ILE A 186 -21.22 1.94 22.79
C ILE A 186 -20.15 2.53 21.85
N SER A 187 -19.28 3.34 22.44
CA SER A 187 -18.17 3.97 21.69
C SER A 187 -17.10 3.02 21.09
N SER A 188 -17.14 1.73 21.42
CA SER A 188 -16.13 0.76 20.95
C SER A 188 -16.20 0.46 19.45
N ASN A 189 -17.35 0.70 18.82
CA ASN A 189 -17.58 0.46 17.39
C ASN A 189 -17.65 1.76 16.55
N ASP A 190 -17.47 2.92 17.18
CA ASP A 190 -17.59 4.23 16.55
C ASP A 190 -16.53 4.48 15.49
N VAL A 191 -15.36 3.84 15.61
CA VAL A 191 -14.19 4.19 14.81
C VAL A 191 -13.60 2.98 14.11
N ALA A 192 -13.54 3.06 12.77
CA ALA A 192 -12.76 2.15 11.96
C ALA A 192 -11.46 2.83 11.49
N ARG A 193 -10.36 2.07 11.49
CA ARG A 193 -9.02 2.55 11.09
C ARG A 193 -8.38 1.59 10.11
N THR A 194 -7.62 2.14 9.17
CA THR A 194 -6.70 1.37 8.32
C THR A 194 -5.52 2.24 7.90
N THR A 195 -4.58 1.65 7.19
CA THR A 195 -3.43 2.34 6.62
C THR A 195 -3.47 2.22 5.10
N LEU A 196 -3.29 3.34 4.42
CA LEU A 196 -3.18 3.44 2.97
C LEU A 196 -1.73 3.72 2.60
N THR A 197 -1.16 2.93 1.70
CA THR A 197 0.16 3.20 1.11
C THR A 197 -0.01 3.87 -0.24
N VAL A 198 0.49 5.10 -0.39
CA VAL A 198 0.54 5.77 -1.68
C VAL A 198 1.93 5.58 -2.28
N ASN A 199 1.98 4.90 -3.42
CA ASN A 199 3.18 4.66 -4.19
C ASN A 199 3.45 5.81 -5.15
N VAL A 200 4.71 5.97 -5.57
CA VAL A 200 5.09 6.88 -6.66
C VAL A 200 5.68 6.04 -7.78
N ASP A 201 5.12 6.18 -8.97
CA ASP A 201 5.70 5.70 -10.23
C ASP A 201 6.47 6.88 -10.85
N ASP A 202 7.79 6.76 -10.98
CA ASP A 202 8.68 7.81 -11.50
C ASP A 202 9.94 7.14 -12.07
N ILE A 203 10.07 7.13 -13.40
CA ILE A 203 11.26 6.66 -14.09
C ILE A 203 11.84 7.83 -14.88
N ALA A 204 12.88 8.44 -14.32
CA ALA A 204 13.57 9.58 -14.91
C ALA A 204 14.58 9.16 -15.99
N VAL A 205 14.78 10.04 -16.97
CA VAL A 205 15.94 10.00 -17.86
C VAL A 205 17.07 10.81 -17.20
N THR A 206 18.18 10.16 -16.83
CA THR A 206 19.25 10.80 -16.05
C THR A 206 20.44 11.23 -16.91
N ALA A 207 20.71 10.54 -18.03
CA ALA A 207 21.76 10.94 -18.96
C ALA A 207 21.54 10.41 -20.39
N ILE A 208 22.03 11.15 -21.39
CA ILE A 208 22.25 10.63 -22.74
C ILE A 208 23.74 10.28 -22.87
N LEU A 209 24.06 8.98 -22.93
CA LEU A 209 25.43 8.47 -22.94
C LEU A 209 26.01 8.41 -24.36
N VAL A 210 25.17 8.01 -25.33
CA VAL A 210 25.51 7.94 -26.76
C VAL A 210 24.35 8.55 -27.56
N PRO A 211 24.61 9.45 -28.53
CA PRO A 211 25.93 9.86 -29.02
C PRO A 211 26.67 10.76 -28.02
N LEU A 212 28.00 10.85 -28.20
CA LEU A 212 28.80 11.91 -27.56
C LEU A 212 28.43 13.28 -28.15
N ASP A 213 29.12 14.34 -27.75
CA ASP A 213 28.81 15.70 -28.22
C ASP A 213 29.24 15.90 -29.69
N THR A 214 30.26 15.16 -30.13
CA THR A 214 30.75 15.11 -31.50
C THR A 214 30.74 13.67 -32.01
N VAL A 215 30.32 13.46 -33.26
CA VAL A 215 30.31 12.16 -33.95
C VAL A 215 30.74 12.30 -35.41
N GLU A 216 31.34 11.27 -35.96
CA GLU A 216 31.73 11.21 -37.37
C GLU A 216 30.57 10.80 -38.29
N LEU A 217 30.53 11.40 -39.47
CA LEU A 217 29.69 11.03 -40.60
C LEU A 217 29.92 9.57 -41.01
N ASP A 218 28.87 8.89 -41.47
CA ASP A 218 28.88 7.51 -41.98
C ASP A 218 29.34 6.42 -41.00
N ARG A 219 29.59 6.80 -39.73
CA ARG A 219 29.92 5.87 -38.65
C ARG A 219 28.67 5.48 -37.87
N GLY A 220 28.54 4.18 -37.57
CA GLY A 220 27.44 3.66 -36.77
C GLY A 220 27.65 3.90 -35.27
N TYR A 221 26.66 4.49 -34.62
CA TYR A 221 26.58 4.67 -33.16
C TYR A 221 25.36 3.93 -32.64
N ALA A 222 25.49 3.08 -31.63
CA ALA A 222 24.36 2.53 -30.91
C ALA A 222 23.96 3.51 -29.79
N PRO A 223 22.85 4.26 -29.91
CA PRO A 223 22.47 5.19 -28.88
C PRO A 223 22.26 4.48 -27.54
N ALA A 224 22.55 5.20 -26.47
CA ALA A 224 22.48 4.67 -25.11
C ALA A 224 22.07 5.77 -24.15
N VAL A 225 21.12 5.47 -23.28
CA VAL A 225 20.51 6.41 -22.34
C VAL A 225 20.48 5.80 -20.96
N GLU A 226 20.86 6.56 -19.95
CA GLU A 226 20.70 6.17 -18.55
C GLU A 226 19.29 6.55 -18.05
N VAL A 227 18.62 5.60 -17.42
CA VAL A 227 17.32 5.78 -16.77
C VAL A 227 17.37 5.31 -15.33
N LYS A 228 16.61 5.96 -14.46
CA LYS A 228 16.55 5.63 -13.03
C LYS A 228 15.12 5.63 -12.52
N ASN A 229 14.75 4.56 -11.83
CA ASN A 229 13.47 4.52 -11.10
C ASN A 229 13.64 5.30 -9.79
N LEU A 230 13.07 6.50 -9.76
CA LEU A 230 13.00 7.36 -8.58
C LEU A 230 11.74 7.08 -7.75
N GLY A 231 10.81 6.28 -8.28
CA GLY A 231 9.60 5.80 -7.64
C GLY A 231 9.83 4.87 -6.44
N THR A 232 8.72 4.42 -5.84
CA THR A 232 8.72 3.52 -4.67
C THR A 232 8.38 2.08 -5.03
N VAL A 233 7.99 1.80 -6.27
CA VAL A 233 7.60 0.48 -6.76
C VAL A 233 8.35 0.11 -8.02
N ALA A 234 8.47 -1.20 -8.28
CA ALA A 234 9.06 -1.68 -9.53
C ALA A 234 8.13 -1.32 -10.69
N ASP A 235 8.69 -0.76 -11.75
CA ASP A 235 7.92 -0.31 -12.91
C ASP A 235 8.69 -0.53 -14.23
N MET A 236 7.98 -0.41 -15.33
CA MET A 236 8.50 -0.52 -16.69
C MET A 236 8.24 0.77 -17.46
N ALA A 237 9.31 1.37 -17.98
CA ALA A 237 9.22 2.54 -18.84
C ALA A 237 9.49 2.16 -20.30
N ARG A 238 8.72 2.76 -21.22
CA ARG A 238 9.10 2.89 -22.62
C ARG A 238 9.98 4.11 -22.78
N VAL A 239 11.27 3.87 -23.03
CA VAL A 239 12.26 4.90 -23.33
C VAL A 239 12.27 5.13 -24.82
N ARG A 240 12.21 6.40 -25.25
CA ARG A 240 12.21 6.83 -26.64
C ARG A 240 13.39 7.72 -26.89
N PHE A 241 14.05 7.52 -28.03
CA PHE A 241 15.21 8.29 -28.44
C PHE A 241 15.00 8.87 -29.83
N TYR A 242 15.39 10.14 -30.00
CA TYR A 242 15.26 10.90 -31.23
C TYR A 242 16.59 11.58 -31.55
N VAL A 243 16.98 11.56 -32.82
CA VAL A 243 17.95 12.51 -33.37
C VAL A 243 17.28 13.26 -34.51
N SER A 244 17.06 14.55 -34.30
CA SER A 244 16.24 15.39 -35.17
C SER A 244 14.91 14.69 -35.51
N ASP A 245 14.53 14.73 -36.77
CA ASP A 245 13.38 14.14 -37.42
C ASP A 245 13.70 12.85 -38.19
N PHE A 246 14.97 12.48 -38.32
CA PHE A 246 15.42 11.38 -39.19
C PHE A 246 15.79 10.09 -38.46
N TYR A 247 16.00 10.11 -37.14
CA TYR A 247 16.20 8.89 -36.36
C TYR A 247 15.24 8.85 -35.17
N PHE A 248 14.59 7.70 -35.00
CA PHE A 248 13.75 7.39 -33.87
C PHE A 248 13.85 5.90 -33.52
N ASP A 249 14.00 5.61 -32.24
CA ASP A 249 13.87 4.25 -31.72
C ASP A 249 13.26 4.26 -30.30
N SER A 250 12.74 3.11 -29.87
CA SER A 250 12.20 2.94 -28.53
C SER A 250 12.42 1.55 -27.96
N VAL A 251 12.74 1.49 -26.67
CA VAL A 251 12.94 0.24 -25.93
C VAL A 251 12.16 0.27 -24.61
N ARG A 252 11.86 -0.91 -24.06
CA ARG A 252 11.26 -1.03 -22.72
C ARG A 252 12.33 -1.43 -21.71
N VAL A 253 12.36 -0.74 -20.58
CA VAL A 253 13.27 -1.01 -19.47
C VAL A 253 12.46 -1.25 -18.20
N ALA A 254 12.71 -2.36 -17.52
CA ALA A 254 12.10 -2.68 -16.23
C ALA A 254 13.09 -2.35 -15.11
N LEU A 255 12.64 -1.57 -14.12
CA LEU A 255 13.50 -1.04 -13.06
C LEU A 255 12.88 -1.26 -11.68
N GLN A 256 13.69 -1.79 -10.77
CA GLN A 256 13.37 -1.84 -9.34
C GLN A 256 13.51 -0.43 -8.71
N PRO A 257 12.83 -0.14 -7.59
CA PRO A 257 12.91 1.15 -6.91
C PRO A 257 14.36 1.55 -6.60
N GLY A 258 14.71 2.80 -6.91
CA GLY A 258 16.03 3.37 -6.67
C GLY A 258 17.15 2.84 -7.58
N LYS A 259 16.87 1.93 -8.53
CA LYS A 259 17.85 1.38 -9.45
C LYS A 259 17.98 2.21 -10.73
N THR A 260 19.19 2.18 -11.27
CA THR A 260 19.57 2.77 -12.55
C THR A 260 19.88 1.66 -13.53
N ASP A 261 19.51 1.84 -14.80
CA ASP A 261 19.87 0.95 -15.90
C ASP A 261 20.10 1.76 -17.19
N THR A 262 20.65 1.12 -18.22
CA THR A 262 20.92 1.74 -19.53
C THR A 262 20.00 1.17 -20.60
N ALA A 263 19.24 2.03 -21.25
CA ALA A 263 18.49 1.74 -22.46
C ALA A 263 19.43 1.78 -23.68
N PHE A 264 19.45 0.70 -24.46
CA PHE A 264 20.20 0.60 -25.72
C PHE A 264 19.22 0.60 -26.90
N PHE A 265 19.63 1.26 -27.98
CA PHE A 265 18.82 1.45 -29.19
C PHE A 265 19.55 0.91 -30.42
N ASP A 266 18.82 0.73 -31.51
CA ASP A 266 19.36 0.31 -32.80
C ASP A 266 20.38 1.33 -33.35
N ILE A 267 21.29 0.86 -34.20
CA ILE A 267 22.39 1.70 -34.69
C ILE A 267 21.85 2.90 -35.48
N TRP A 268 22.30 4.09 -35.08
CA TRP A 268 22.16 5.33 -35.83
C TRP A 268 23.45 5.61 -36.61
N THR A 269 23.32 5.86 -37.91
CA THR A 269 24.44 6.29 -38.77
C THR A 269 24.14 7.70 -39.30
N PRO A 270 24.92 8.74 -38.91
CA PRO A 270 24.72 10.10 -39.41
C PRO A 270 25.02 10.17 -40.92
N ALA A 271 24.07 10.70 -41.70
CA ALA A 271 24.18 10.81 -43.16
C ALA A 271 24.49 12.24 -43.65
N THR A 272 24.43 13.23 -42.76
CA THR A 272 24.68 14.65 -43.09
C THR A 272 25.50 15.32 -42.00
N LEU A 273 26.36 16.28 -42.41
CA LEU A 273 27.12 17.12 -41.50
C LEU A 273 26.23 18.18 -40.85
N GLY A 274 26.57 18.59 -39.63
CA GLY A 274 25.89 19.68 -38.94
C GLY A 274 25.57 19.36 -37.47
N THR A 275 24.81 20.25 -36.84
CA THR A 275 24.39 20.10 -35.44
C THR A 275 22.93 19.65 -35.40
N PHE A 276 22.66 18.52 -34.75
CA PHE A 276 21.32 17.95 -34.65
C PHE A 276 20.85 17.89 -33.20
N PRO A 277 19.59 18.22 -32.91
CA PRO A 277 19.03 18.05 -31.59
C PRO A 277 18.83 16.56 -31.30
N VAL A 278 19.19 16.16 -30.09
CA VAL A 278 18.93 14.83 -29.54
C VAL A 278 17.91 14.98 -28.42
N ARG A 279 16.88 14.14 -28.43
CA ARG A 279 15.88 14.09 -27.36
C ARG A 279 15.71 12.67 -26.89
N CYS A 280 15.70 12.48 -25.59
CA CYS A 280 15.26 11.25 -24.97
C CYS A 280 14.06 11.51 -24.07
N SER A 281 13.13 10.57 -24.02
CA SER A 281 12.05 10.58 -23.04
C SER A 281 11.76 9.20 -22.46
N SER A 282 11.40 9.16 -21.18
CA SER A 282 10.78 8.01 -20.54
C SER A 282 9.27 8.21 -20.49
N ALA A 283 8.53 7.12 -20.62
CA ALA A 283 7.12 7.06 -20.29
C ALA A 283 6.84 5.73 -19.59
N THR A 284 6.52 5.81 -18.32
CA THR A 284 6.00 4.71 -17.51
C THR A 284 4.69 4.17 -18.11
N LEU A 285 4.36 2.90 -17.83
CA LEU A 285 3.07 2.33 -18.23
C LEU A 285 1.89 2.94 -17.46
N LYS A 286 2.18 3.51 -16.29
CA LYS A 286 1.25 4.22 -15.40
C LYS A 286 1.51 5.72 -15.47
N THR A 287 0.60 6.54 -14.93
CA THR A 287 0.76 7.99 -14.90
C THR A 287 1.86 8.38 -13.92
N ASP A 288 3.03 8.75 -14.47
CA ASP A 288 4.05 9.47 -13.73
C ASP A 288 3.64 10.95 -13.61
N LEU A 289 3.52 11.43 -12.37
CA LEU A 289 3.14 12.80 -12.06
C LEU A 289 4.34 13.76 -12.00
N VAL A 290 5.56 13.24 -11.92
CA VAL A 290 6.80 14.04 -11.88
C VAL A 290 7.34 14.12 -13.30
N THR A 291 6.71 14.94 -14.14
CA THR A 291 7.02 14.91 -15.58
C THR A 291 8.32 15.62 -15.97
N ASP A 292 8.86 16.46 -15.09
CA ASP A 292 10.01 17.33 -15.41
C ASP A 292 11.32 16.55 -15.63
N ASN A 293 11.44 15.36 -15.04
CA ASN A 293 12.62 14.50 -15.15
C ASN A 293 12.48 13.41 -16.25
N ASN A 294 11.35 13.41 -16.97
CA ASN A 294 11.05 12.39 -17.96
C ASN A 294 11.68 12.67 -19.33
N GLN A 295 12.37 13.80 -19.48
CA GLN A 295 12.98 14.18 -20.74
C GLN A 295 14.34 14.80 -20.54
N LEU A 296 15.27 14.44 -21.43
CA LEU A 296 16.53 15.15 -21.60
C LEU A 296 16.72 15.51 -23.06
N THR A 297 17.31 16.67 -23.30
CA THR A 297 17.70 17.14 -24.62
C THR A 297 19.17 17.56 -24.61
N LYS A 298 19.84 17.32 -25.73
CA LYS A 298 21.17 17.89 -26.02
C LYS A 298 21.31 18.10 -27.52
N SER A 299 22.49 18.54 -27.96
CA SER A 299 22.85 18.56 -29.38
C SER A 299 24.01 17.61 -29.65
N VAL A 300 24.07 17.09 -30.86
CA VAL A 300 25.22 16.33 -31.39
C VAL A 300 25.75 17.02 -32.63
N TYR A 301 27.07 17.17 -32.73
CA TYR A 301 27.76 17.76 -33.87
C TYR A 301 28.37 16.65 -34.76
N VAL A 302 27.93 16.58 -36.01
CA VAL A 302 28.39 15.60 -36.99
C VAL A 302 29.50 16.21 -37.84
N VAL A 303 30.69 15.62 -37.76
CA VAL A 303 31.91 16.04 -38.46
C VAL A 303 32.27 15.04 -39.57
N PRO A 304 33.08 15.43 -40.57
CA PRO A 304 33.57 14.50 -41.58
C PRO A 304 34.31 13.30 -40.96
N ALA A 305 34.24 12.14 -41.60
CA ALA A 305 35.00 10.97 -41.18
C ALA A 305 36.51 11.27 -41.20
N GLY A 306 37.23 10.89 -40.15
CA GLY A 306 38.68 11.14 -40.04
C GLY A 306 39.04 12.61 -39.74
N PHE A 307 38.08 13.41 -39.26
CA PHE A 307 38.36 14.74 -38.76
C PHE A 307 39.17 14.66 -37.46
N GLU A 308 40.48 14.95 -37.53
CA GLU A 308 41.33 15.15 -36.35
C GLU A 308 40.98 16.49 -35.70
N GLU A 309 40.24 16.42 -34.61
CA GLU A 309 39.95 17.58 -33.77
C GLU A 309 41.27 18.10 -33.16
N GLN A 310 41.62 19.37 -33.39
CA GLN A 310 42.59 20.05 -32.52
C GLN A 310 41.98 20.06 -31.10
N PRO A 311 42.68 19.53 -30.09
CA PRO A 311 42.03 19.11 -28.85
C PRO A 311 41.47 20.31 -28.09
N MET A 312 40.15 20.48 -28.15
CA MET A 312 39.39 21.20 -27.14
C MET A 312 38.69 20.18 -26.24
N GLY A 313 39.39 19.76 -25.18
CA GLY A 313 38.76 19.28 -23.95
C GLY A 313 37.99 17.96 -24.00
N ASN A 314 38.69 16.90 -23.56
CA ASN A 314 38.12 15.69 -22.93
C ASN A 314 37.57 14.62 -23.89
N ALA A 315 38.46 13.92 -24.61
CA ALA A 315 38.15 12.62 -25.21
C ALA A 315 37.61 11.67 -24.12
N ARG A 316 36.31 11.34 -24.19
CA ARG A 316 35.63 10.48 -23.21
C ARG A 316 35.69 9.04 -23.69
N PHE A 317 36.47 8.24 -23.00
CA PHE A 317 36.32 6.78 -23.04
C PHE A 317 35.26 6.44 -21.99
N THR A 318 34.41 5.46 -22.26
CA THR A 318 33.31 5.11 -21.34
C THR A 318 33.36 3.62 -21.06
N LEU A 319 33.52 3.26 -19.79
CA LEU A 319 33.38 1.90 -19.31
C LEU A 319 31.94 1.71 -18.85
N PHE A 320 31.14 1.00 -19.64
CA PHE A 320 29.76 0.71 -19.27
C PHE A 320 29.77 -0.31 -18.13
N GLY A 321 29.00 -0.04 -17.06
CA GLY A 321 28.77 -1.00 -15.98
C GLY A 321 28.24 -2.31 -16.53
N SER A 322 28.59 -3.43 -15.88
CA SER A 322 28.21 -4.75 -16.40
C SER A 322 26.69 -4.87 -16.51
N SER A 323 26.20 -5.08 -17.74
CA SER A 323 24.82 -5.47 -17.97
C SER A 323 24.57 -6.77 -17.21
N GLN A 324 23.62 -6.74 -16.27
CA GLN A 324 23.22 -7.78 -15.31
C GLN A 324 23.77 -7.61 -13.88
N ASN A 325 22.91 -7.09 -13.01
CA ASN A 325 22.89 -7.45 -11.59
C ASN A 325 21.58 -8.22 -11.34
N PRO A 326 21.58 -9.53 -10.98
CA PRO A 326 22.71 -10.36 -10.56
C PRO A 326 23.20 -11.35 -11.64
N ALA A 327 24.49 -11.29 -12.00
CA ALA A 327 25.13 -12.29 -12.86
C ALA A 327 25.38 -13.59 -12.08
N ARG A 328 24.85 -14.72 -12.56
CA ARG A 328 25.07 -16.03 -11.93
C ARG A 328 26.38 -16.72 -12.31
N THR A 329 27.17 -16.23 -13.27
CA THR A 329 28.51 -16.82 -13.57
C THR A 329 29.46 -15.94 -14.38
N GLN A 330 29.00 -14.91 -15.09
CA GLN A 330 29.87 -14.08 -15.97
C GLN A 330 29.41 -12.61 -16.00
N ALA A 331 30.37 -11.68 -16.00
CA ALA A 331 30.15 -10.25 -16.15
C ALA A 331 30.59 -9.77 -17.53
N THR A 332 29.68 -9.13 -18.26
CA THR A 332 29.97 -8.53 -19.57
C THR A 332 30.40 -7.09 -19.39
N ILE A 333 31.63 -6.78 -19.78
CA ILE A 333 32.22 -5.44 -19.69
C ILE A 333 32.26 -4.85 -21.09
N ARG A 334 31.66 -3.68 -21.29
CA ARG A 334 31.64 -2.98 -22.58
C ARG A 334 32.39 -1.66 -22.46
N TYR A 335 33.13 -1.29 -23.49
CA TYR A 335 33.79 0.01 -23.58
C TYR A 335 33.81 0.53 -25.02
N SER A 336 33.85 1.85 -25.17
CA SER A 336 34.01 2.50 -26.47
C SER A 336 35.37 3.20 -26.56
N LEU A 337 35.98 3.11 -27.74
CA LEU A 337 37.18 3.85 -28.11
C LEU A 337 36.82 4.91 -29.16
N ALA A 338 37.20 6.16 -28.89
CA ALA A 338 37.00 7.28 -29.82
C ALA A 338 37.91 7.18 -31.05
N GLN A 339 39.10 6.61 -30.88
CA GLN A 339 40.10 6.35 -31.92
C GLN A 339 40.85 5.04 -31.60
N ALA A 340 41.50 4.46 -32.60
CA ALA A 340 42.33 3.27 -32.39
C ALA A 340 43.39 3.55 -31.31
N SER A 341 43.39 2.75 -30.25
CA SER A 341 44.17 3.01 -29.04
C SER A 341 44.65 1.71 -28.40
N PRO A 342 45.83 1.70 -27.75
CA PRO A 342 46.22 0.62 -26.86
C PRO A 342 45.28 0.60 -25.66
N VAL A 343 44.64 -0.53 -25.41
CA VAL A 343 43.75 -0.80 -24.28
C VAL A 343 44.43 -1.76 -23.33
N ASP A 344 44.34 -1.47 -22.04
CA ASP A 344 44.70 -2.38 -20.95
C ASP A 344 43.52 -2.45 -19.97
N LEU A 345 42.83 -3.59 -19.99
CA LEU A 345 41.63 -3.85 -19.19
C LEU A 345 41.95 -4.92 -18.15
N ARG A 346 41.90 -4.55 -16.87
CA ARG A 346 42.35 -5.39 -15.75
C ARG A 346 41.35 -5.36 -14.61
N VAL A 347 41.17 -6.50 -13.93
CA VAL A 347 40.35 -6.64 -12.73
C VAL A 347 41.25 -6.64 -11.50
N PHE A 348 40.88 -5.89 -10.48
CA PHE A 348 41.58 -5.75 -9.21
C PHE A 348 40.69 -6.09 -8.02
N SER A 349 41.32 -6.55 -6.93
CA SER A 349 40.68 -6.70 -5.62
C SER A 349 40.43 -5.35 -4.95
N THR A 350 39.71 -5.34 -3.83
CA THR A 350 39.55 -4.16 -2.97
C THR A 350 40.86 -3.67 -2.34
N THR A 351 41.87 -4.54 -2.23
CA THR A 351 43.22 -4.20 -1.77
C THR A 351 44.14 -3.72 -2.89
N GLY A 352 43.64 -3.67 -4.15
CA GLY A 352 44.40 -3.23 -5.31
C GLY A 352 45.27 -4.32 -5.95
N GLU A 353 45.13 -5.57 -5.52
CA GLU A 353 45.84 -6.71 -6.11
C GLU A 353 45.27 -7.03 -7.50
N LEU A 354 46.14 -7.29 -8.47
CA LEU A 354 45.73 -7.70 -9.82
C LEU A 354 45.14 -9.11 -9.77
N VAL A 355 43.87 -9.23 -10.14
CA VAL A 355 43.13 -10.49 -10.17
C VAL A 355 43.22 -11.14 -11.54
N ARG A 356 43.01 -10.37 -12.60
CA ARG A 356 43.04 -10.86 -13.98
C ARG A 356 43.27 -9.74 -14.98
N VAL A 357 44.06 -10.01 -16.02
CA VAL A 357 44.09 -9.20 -17.23
C VAL A 357 43.02 -9.74 -18.17
N LEU A 358 42.04 -8.90 -18.50
CA LEU A 358 40.94 -9.25 -19.42
C LEU A 358 41.33 -8.98 -20.85
N GLU A 359 42.06 -7.88 -21.07
CA GLU A 359 42.54 -7.49 -22.38
C GLU A 359 43.79 -6.63 -22.26
N SER A 360 44.72 -6.80 -23.20
CA SER A 360 45.89 -5.94 -23.35
C SER A 360 46.31 -5.92 -24.81
N GLY A 361 46.29 -4.75 -25.46
CA GLY A 361 46.68 -4.59 -26.86
C GLY A 361 45.98 -3.44 -27.58
N SER A 362 46.34 -3.21 -28.84
CA SER A 362 45.69 -2.19 -29.67
C SER A 362 44.31 -2.63 -30.14
N ARG A 363 43.34 -1.73 -30.02
CA ARG A 363 41.97 -1.92 -30.52
C ARG A 363 41.59 -0.78 -31.43
N GLU A 364 40.84 -1.10 -32.47
CA GLU A 364 40.25 -0.14 -33.38
C GLU A 364 39.23 0.76 -32.69
N SER A 365 38.96 1.92 -33.29
CA SER A 365 37.89 2.80 -32.83
C SER A 365 36.52 2.07 -32.89
N GLY A 366 35.67 2.22 -31.86
CA GLY A 366 34.38 1.53 -31.80
C GLY A 366 34.02 0.93 -30.45
N LEU A 367 32.90 0.20 -30.39
CA LEU A 367 32.44 -0.52 -29.21
C LEU A 367 33.11 -1.89 -29.14
N HIS A 368 33.62 -2.22 -27.97
CA HIS A 368 34.22 -3.51 -27.66
C HIS A 368 33.53 -4.15 -26.45
N GLN A 369 33.58 -5.47 -26.40
CA GLN A 369 33.00 -6.24 -25.31
C GLN A 369 33.97 -7.33 -24.88
N VAL A 370 34.17 -7.44 -23.56
CA VAL A 370 34.96 -8.51 -22.93
C VAL A 370 34.14 -9.15 -21.82
N VAL A 371 34.22 -10.47 -21.72
CA VAL A 371 33.51 -11.23 -20.68
C VAL A 371 34.50 -11.65 -19.61
N TRP A 372 34.18 -11.33 -18.35
CA TRP A 372 34.87 -11.88 -17.19
C TRP A 372 34.03 -12.97 -16.55
N ASP A 373 34.57 -14.18 -16.46
CA ASP A 373 33.90 -15.37 -15.93
C ASP A 373 33.99 -15.52 -14.39
N GLY A 374 34.37 -14.46 -13.68
CA GLY A 374 34.57 -14.52 -12.22
C GLY A 374 35.77 -15.36 -11.79
N ARG A 375 36.78 -15.58 -12.65
CA ARG A 375 38.01 -16.30 -12.29
C ARG A 375 39.24 -15.41 -12.30
N ASP A 376 40.21 -15.75 -11.46
CA ASP A 376 41.54 -15.12 -11.41
C ASP A 376 42.41 -15.51 -12.62
N GLN A 377 43.63 -14.99 -12.67
CA GLN A 377 44.61 -15.25 -13.72
C GLN A 377 45.00 -16.74 -13.84
N LEU A 378 44.83 -17.54 -12.77
CA LEU A 378 45.11 -18.97 -12.73
C LEU A 378 43.86 -19.82 -13.03
N GLY A 379 42.76 -19.18 -13.43
CA GLY A 379 41.49 -19.86 -13.74
C GLY A 379 40.72 -20.32 -12.51
N ARG A 380 41.12 -19.91 -11.29
CA ARG A 380 40.42 -20.26 -10.05
C ARG A 380 39.26 -19.30 -9.84
N PRO A 381 38.08 -19.77 -9.38
CA PRO A 381 36.96 -18.88 -9.08
C PRO A 381 37.37 -17.91 -7.98
N VAL A 382 37.02 -16.64 -8.16
CA VAL A 382 37.19 -15.63 -7.11
C VAL A 382 36.02 -15.71 -6.14
N GLY A 383 36.28 -15.51 -4.85
CA GLY A 383 35.23 -15.54 -3.83
C GLY A 383 34.24 -14.39 -3.97
N ARG A 384 33.10 -14.49 -3.27
CA ARG A 384 32.11 -13.42 -3.17
C ARG A 384 32.75 -12.12 -2.74
N GLY A 385 32.43 -11.04 -3.44
CA GLY A 385 33.05 -9.75 -3.13
C GLY A 385 32.87 -8.69 -4.21
N THR A 386 33.39 -7.51 -3.88
CA THR A 386 33.53 -6.37 -4.80
C THR A 386 34.88 -6.45 -5.50
N TRP A 387 34.87 -6.21 -6.80
CA TRP A 387 36.07 -6.16 -7.65
C TRP A 387 36.04 -4.86 -8.47
N PHE A 388 37.21 -4.39 -8.90
CA PHE A 388 37.33 -3.17 -9.68
C PHE A 388 37.92 -3.48 -11.04
N CYS A 389 37.15 -3.24 -12.10
CA CYS A 389 37.66 -3.28 -13.46
C CYS A 389 38.24 -1.91 -13.81
N ARG A 390 39.54 -1.85 -14.05
CA ARG A 390 40.23 -0.65 -14.54
C ARG A 390 40.53 -0.81 -16.02
N MET A 391 40.16 0.21 -16.78
CA MET A 391 40.54 0.36 -18.18
C MET A 391 41.53 1.50 -18.27
N THR A 392 42.64 1.29 -18.99
CA THR A 392 43.45 2.39 -19.51
C THR A 392 43.44 2.33 -21.03
N ALA A 393 43.23 3.46 -21.68
CA ALA A 393 43.26 3.56 -23.13
C ALA A 393 43.82 4.93 -23.55
N GLY A 394 44.96 4.92 -24.24
CA GLY A 394 45.71 6.16 -24.48
C GLY A 394 46.05 6.88 -23.16
N GLY A 395 45.61 8.14 -23.03
CA GLY A 395 45.76 8.95 -21.81
C GLY A 395 44.62 8.84 -20.78
N TYR A 396 43.60 8.04 -21.06
CA TYR A 396 42.41 7.94 -20.20
C TYR A 396 42.45 6.72 -19.29
N GLN A 397 41.88 6.89 -18.08
CA GLN A 397 41.65 5.81 -17.15
C GLN A 397 40.21 5.85 -16.62
N ALA A 398 39.52 4.70 -16.64
CA ALA A 398 38.23 4.51 -15.96
C ALA A 398 38.30 3.32 -15.02
N VAL A 399 37.45 3.36 -13.99
CA VAL A 399 37.23 2.24 -13.08
C VAL A 399 35.73 1.97 -13.00
N SER A 400 35.34 0.71 -13.11
CA SER A 400 33.97 0.24 -12.88
C SER A 400 33.95 -0.83 -11.80
N LYS A 401 32.92 -0.80 -10.97
CA LYS A 401 32.71 -1.75 -9.88
C LYS A 401 32.00 -3.00 -10.41
N LEU A 402 32.53 -4.16 -10.05
CA LEU A 402 31.96 -5.47 -10.31
C LEU A 402 31.60 -6.14 -8.97
N THR A 403 30.55 -6.96 -8.96
CA THR A 403 30.12 -7.71 -7.76
C THR A 403 29.94 -9.17 -8.12
N THR A 404 30.54 -10.05 -7.32
CA THR A 404 30.39 -11.51 -7.41
C THR A 404 29.64 -12.02 -6.19
N ILE A 405 28.69 -12.94 -6.38
CA ILE A 405 27.70 -13.32 -5.36
C ILE A 405 27.66 -14.82 -5.03
N GLU A 406 28.44 -15.66 -5.73
CA GLU A 406 28.47 -17.12 -5.50
C GLU A 406 29.75 -17.62 -4.86
#